data_AF-A0A0W8D5B2-F1
#
_entry.id   AF-A0A0W8D5B2-F1
#
_cell.length_a   1.000
_cell.length_b   1.000
_cell.length_c   1.000
_cell.angle_alpha   90.00
_cell.angle_beta   90.00
_cell.angle_gamma   90.00
#
_symmetry.space_group_name_H-M   'P 1'
#
loop_
_entity.id
_entity.type
_entity.pdbx_description
1 polymer ?
#
loop_
_entity_poly.entity_id
_entity_poly.type
_entity_poly.pdbx_seq_one_letter_code
_entity_poly.pdbx_strand_id
1 'polypeptide(L)'
;MDIFGPEKSLDNDPRRLTPQVPMDFPFQDLVELTNNCNELLSFCSSYQYAPKFKMFDSQLLHTMKGFANASPTMAWGTLAARFRVLMQSEDVLQSIVSDPDFLNESPANQRAVRTSIKEFVLNLNWKLTLEKAITILTPIELILYKFQDDRAPISEVYFESKHLLTDFDAVFGLSTVELEYIKKVVTERWQYVLSEAHGLAFLLDPRYIGKSMTRDYREQIEELIFNFPRRTRTWELMKSGDER
;
A
#
# COMPACT_ATOMS: atom_id res chain seq x y z
N MET A 1 -5.03 -7.66 -10.28
CA MET A 1 -3.90 -7.07 -9.53
C MET A 1 -4.25 -7.20 -8.07
N ASP A 2 -3.53 -8.00 -7.30
CA ASP A 2 -3.67 -8.01 -5.85
C ASP A 2 -2.91 -6.80 -5.31
N ILE A 3 -3.64 -5.77 -4.85
CA ILE A 3 -3.01 -4.54 -4.34
C ILE A 3 -2.25 -4.76 -3.02
N PHE A 4 -2.51 -5.88 -2.33
CA PHE A 4 -1.87 -6.27 -1.08
C PHE A 4 -0.82 -7.37 -1.28
N GLY A 5 -0.77 -7.99 -2.46
CA GLY A 5 0.17 -9.04 -2.83
C GLY A 5 1.54 -8.50 -3.25
N PRO A 6 2.62 -9.28 -3.13
CA PRO A 6 3.87 -8.93 -3.78
C PRO A 6 3.68 -9.03 -5.30
N GLU A 7 4.05 -7.99 -6.04
CA GLU A 7 4.23 -8.14 -7.47
C GLU A 7 5.37 -9.14 -7.69
N LYS A 8 5.03 -10.34 -8.14
CA LYS A 8 6.04 -11.20 -8.74
C LYS A 8 6.54 -10.45 -9.97
N SER A 9 7.80 -10.03 -9.95
CA SER A 9 8.52 -9.63 -11.16
C SER A 9 8.23 -10.70 -12.19
N LEU A 10 7.46 -10.35 -13.21
CA LEU A 10 7.14 -11.26 -14.30
C LEU A 10 8.46 -11.52 -15.03
N ASP A 11 9.11 -12.65 -14.74
CA ASP A 11 9.96 -13.27 -15.74
C ASP A 11 9.16 -13.33 -17.04
N ASN A 12 9.76 -12.85 -18.14
CA ASN A 12 9.18 -12.62 -19.47
C ASN A 12 8.41 -13.83 -20.06
N ASP A 13 7.25 -14.17 -19.48
CA ASP A 13 6.30 -15.15 -20.01
C ASP A 13 5.07 -14.40 -20.55
N PRO A 14 4.93 -14.25 -21.88
CA PRO A 14 3.84 -13.51 -22.50
C PRO A 14 2.44 -14.12 -22.26
N ARG A 15 2.33 -15.26 -21.56
CA ARG A 15 1.04 -15.88 -21.18
C ARG A 15 0.56 -15.50 -19.77
N ARG A 16 1.37 -14.78 -18.97
CA ARG A 16 1.04 -14.41 -17.57
C ARG A 16 0.80 -12.90 -17.38
N LEU A 17 0.34 -12.21 -18.43
CA LEU A 17 0.12 -10.76 -18.43
C LEU A 17 -1.06 -10.27 -17.57
N THR A 18 -1.86 -11.17 -17.01
CA THR A 18 -2.90 -10.84 -16.05
C THR A 18 -2.45 -11.25 -14.65
N PRO A 19 -2.33 -10.31 -13.69
CA PRO A 19 -2.05 -10.67 -12.31
C PRO A 19 -3.19 -11.58 -11.83
N GLN A 20 -2.89 -12.86 -11.63
CA GLN A 20 -3.86 -13.82 -11.13
C GLN A 20 -4.13 -13.51 -9.67
N VAL A 21 -5.24 -12.84 -9.45
CA VAL A 21 -5.80 -12.59 -8.15
C VAL A 21 -6.27 -13.95 -7.58
N PRO A 22 -6.04 -14.28 -6.30
CA PRO A 22 -6.60 -15.49 -5.70
C PRO A 22 -8.11 -15.53 -5.95
N MET A 23 -8.67 -16.72 -6.25
CA MET A 23 -10.11 -16.90 -6.55
C MET A 23 -11.05 -16.30 -5.49
N ASP A 24 -10.57 -16.10 -4.26
CA ASP A 24 -11.31 -15.58 -3.12
C ASP A 24 -10.84 -14.18 -2.67
N PHE A 25 -10.24 -13.38 -3.56
CA PHE A 25 -9.78 -12.04 -3.19
C PHE A 25 -10.93 -11.08 -2.92
N PRO A 26 -11.06 -10.57 -1.68
CA PRO A 26 -12.26 -9.84 -1.29
C PRO A 26 -12.23 -8.35 -1.67
N PHE A 27 -11.15 -7.85 -2.28
CA PHE A 27 -10.96 -6.42 -2.60
C PHE A 27 -11.06 -6.13 -4.11
N GLN A 28 -11.88 -6.89 -4.84
CA GLN A 28 -12.06 -6.66 -6.28
C GLN A 28 -12.57 -5.23 -6.58
N ASP A 29 -13.49 -4.73 -5.75
CA ASP A 29 -14.02 -3.36 -5.86
C ASP A 29 -12.92 -2.30 -5.68
N LEU A 30 -11.94 -2.56 -4.82
CA LEU A 30 -10.82 -1.64 -4.57
C LEU A 30 -9.82 -1.64 -5.74
N VAL A 31 -9.68 -2.77 -6.44
CA VAL A 31 -8.91 -2.85 -7.69
C VAL A 31 -9.57 -2.03 -8.79
N GLU A 32 -10.89 -2.19 -8.95
CA GLU A 32 -11.66 -1.40 -9.92
C GLU A 32 -11.61 0.09 -9.59
N LEU A 33 -11.80 0.46 -8.32
CA LEU A 33 -11.63 1.83 -7.84
C LEU A 33 -10.25 2.40 -8.19
N THR A 34 -9.20 1.63 -7.95
CA THR A 34 -7.82 2.05 -8.26
C THR A 34 -7.65 2.32 -9.75
N ASN A 35 -8.19 1.47 -10.62
CA ASN A 35 -8.13 1.65 -12.06
C ASN A 35 -8.88 2.91 -12.51
N ASN A 36 -10.11 3.10 -12.01
CA ASN A 36 -10.93 4.27 -12.35
C ASN A 36 -10.29 5.58 -11.86
N CYS A 37 -9.71 5.59 -10.65
CA CYS A 37 -8.94 6.71 -10.13
C CYS A 37 -7.71 7.02 -10.98
N ASN A 38 -6.98 6.00 -11.46
CA ASN A 38 -5.82 6.19 -12.34
C ASN A 38 -6.23 6.72 -13.73
N GLU A 39 -7.34 6.24 -14.30
CA GLU A 39 -7.89 6.76 -15.56
C GLU A 39 -8.28 8.23 -15.41
N LEU A 40 -8.96 8.58 -14.31
CA LEU A 40 -9.33 9.95 -13.98
C LEU A 40 -8.10 10.87 -13.82
N LEU A 41 -7.10 10.45 -13.04
CA LEU A 41 -5.86 11.21 -12.86
C LEU A 41 -5.11 11.41 -14.19
N SER A 42 -5.06 10.38 -15.04
CA SER A 42 -4.45 10.45 -16.37
C SER A 42 -5.19 11.43 -17.28
N PHE A 43 -6.53 11.41 -17.23
CA PHE A 43 -7.36 12.34 -17.98
C PHE A 43 -7.13 13.80 -17.55
N CYS A 44 -7.14 14.08 -16.24
CA CYS A 44 -6.86 15.40 -15.68
C CYS A 44 -5.43 15.89 -15.99
N SER A 45 -4.49 14.96 -16.17
CA SER A 45 -3.09 15.26 -16.48
C SER A 45 -2.83 15.57 -17.95
N SER A 46 -3.79 15.31 -18.84
CA SER A 46 -3.65 15.52 -20.28
C SER A 46 -3.63 17.01 -20.66
N TYR A 47 -2.52 17.43 -21.30
CA TYR A 47 -2.31 18.81 -21.75
C TYR A 47 -3.36 19.33 -22.75
N GLN A 48 -4.08 18.43 -23.43
CA GLN A 48 -5.09 18.78 -24.42
C GLN A 48 -6.32 19.50 -23.82
N TYR A 49 -6.50 19.42 -22.50
CA TYR A 49 -7.70 19.92 -21.82
C TYR A 49 -7.41 21.00 -20.76
N ALA A 50 -6.15 21.42 -20.65
CA ALA A 50 -5.67 22.45 -19.73
C ALA A 50 -6.48 23.78 -19.71
N PRO A 51 -7.10 24.26 -20.80
CA PRO A 51 -7.92 25.48 -20.76
C PRO A 51 -9.25 25.35 -20.01
N LYS A 52 -9.92 24.17 -20.07
CA LYS A 52 -11.15 23.89 -19.31
C LYS A 52 -10.84 23.49 -17.85
N PHE A 53 -9.62 23.03 -17.59
CA PHE A 53 -9.08 22.69 -16.26
C PHE A 53 -8.51 23.88 -15.49
N LYS A 54 -8.73 25.13 -15.93
CA LYS A 54 -8.38 26.35 -15.16
C LYS A 54 -9.10 26.45 -13.81
N MET A 55 -10.03 25.55 -13.52
CA MET A 55 -10.68 25.42 -12.21
C MET A 55 -9.80 24.74 -11.16
N PHE A 56 -8.79 23.95 -11.57
CA PHE A 56 -7.80 23.41 -10.63
C PHE A 56 -6.72 24.45 -10.35
N ASP A 57 -6.30 24.54 -9.10
CA ASP A 57 -5.09 25.30 -8.78
C ASP A 57 -3.84 24.61 -9.37
N SER A 58 -2.77 25.38 -9.58
CA SER A 58 -1.56 24.90 -10.25
C SER A 58 -0.81 23.84 -9.44
N GLN A 59 -0.91 23.88 -8.11
CA GLN A 59 -0.26 22.93 -7.21
C GLN A 59 -0.98 21.58 -7.21
N LEU A 60 -2.31 21.60 -7.20
CA LEU A 60 -3.17 20.44 -7.33
C LEU A 60 -2.98 19.76 -8.67
N LEU A 61 -2.95 20.50 -9.77
CA LEU A 61 -2.69 19.94 -11.10
C LEU A 61 -1.29 19.30 -11.18
N HIS A 62 -0.27 19.94 -10.59
CA HIS A 62 1.06 19.36 -10.50
C HIS A 62 1.07 18.05 -9.68
N THR A 63 0.32 18.02 -8.58
CA THR A 63 0.19 16.84 -7.71
C THR A 63 -0.52 15.68 -8.42
N MET A 64 -1.64 15.96 -9.09
CA MET A 64 -2.38 14.96 -9.89
C MET A 64 -1.51 14.41 -11.03
N LYS A 65 -0.72 15.25 -11.70
CA LYS A 65 0.26 14.83 -12.70
C LYS A 65 1.35 13.94 -12.12
N GLY A 66 1.87 14.29 -10.95
CA GLY A 66 2.83 13.47 -10.21
C GLY A 66 2.27 12.07 -9.95
N PHE A 67 1.00 11.98 -9.56
CA PHE A 67 0.33 10.71 -9.31
C PHE A 67 -0.03 9.92 -10.56
N ALA A 68 -0.47 10.56 -11.64
CA ALA A 68 -0.76 9.87 -12.90
C ALA A 68 0.48 9.22 -13.53
N ASN A 69 1.64 9.87 -13.37
CA ASN A 69 2.91 9.37 -13.89
C ASN A 69 3.64 8.43 -12.91
N ALA A 70 3.19 8.34 -11.66
CA ALA A 70 3.74 7.39 -10.71
C ALA A 70 3.37 5.97 -11.16
N SER A 71 4.35 5.08 -11.16
CA SER A 71 4.14 3.67 -11.51
C SER A 71 2.91 3.12 -10.74
N PRO A 72 2.09 2.22 -11.34
CA PRO A 72 1.07 1.48 -10.60
C PRO A 72 1.64 0.78 -9.35
N THR A 73 2.94 0.50 -9.40
CA THR A 73 3.76 -0.19 -8.40
C THR A 73 4.33 0.73 -7.32
N MET A 74 4.19 2.07 -7.44
CA MET A 74 4.72 2.99 -6.44
C MET A 74 3.84 3.02 -5.18
N ALA A 75 4.35 2.36 -4.14
CA ALA A 75 4.10 2.50 -2.70
C ALA A 75 2.65 2.77 -2.24
N TRP A 76 2.14 1.91 -1.37
CA TRP A 76 0.83 2.04 -0.71
C TRP A 76 0.56 3.45 -0.12
N GLY A 77 1.59 4.18 0.32
CA GLY A 77 1.47 5.58 0.72
C GLY A 77 1.08 6.55 -0.41
N THR A 78 1.49 6.31 -1.66
CA THR A 78 1.01 7.13 -2.79
C THR A 78 -0.42 6.77 -3.19
N LEU A 79 -0.89 5.54 -2.93
CA LEU A 79 -2.25 5.12 -3.27
C LEU A 79 -3.29 5.81 -2.39
N ALA A 80 -3.07 5.87 -1.07
CA ALA A 80 -3.95 6.62 -0.17
C ALA A 80 -3.94 8.13 -0.52
N ALA A 81 -2.77 8.69 -0.81
CA ALA A 81 -2.63 10.08 -1.22
C ALA A 81 -3.40 10.40 -2.53
N ARG A 82 -3.39 9.49 -3.52
CA ARG A 82 -4.19 9.60 -4.75
C ARG A 82 -5.67 9.75 -4.45
N PHE A 83 -6.23 8.87 -3.63
CA PHE A 83 -7.64 8.90 -3.26
C PHE A 83 -8.00 10.18 -2.52
N ARG A 84 -7.14 10.65 -1.59
CA ARG A 84 -7.37 11.91 -0.86
C ARG A 84 -7.40 13.11 -1.80
N VAL A 85 -6.49 13.19 -2.76
CA VAL A 85 -6.45 14.30 -3.72
C VAL A 85 -7.68 14.31 -4.62
N LEU A 86 -8.13 13.15 -5.08
CA LEU A 86 -9.38 13.05 -5.83
C LEU A 86 -10.57 13.48 -4.99
N MET A 87 -10.69 12.97 -3.75
CA MET A 87 -11.76 13.32 -2.82
C MET A 87 -11.79 14.83 -2.48
N GLN A 88 -10.63 15.46 -2.30
CA GLN A 88 -10.53 16.91 -2.07
C GLN A 88 -10.91 17.75 -3.31
N SER A 89 -10.86 17.14 -4.49
CA SER A 89 -11.14 17.78 -5.77
C SER A 89 -12.59 17.56 -6.24
N GLU A 90 -13.46 17.01 -5.39
CA GLU A 90 -14.83 16.59 -5.72
C GLU A 90 -15.62 17.66 -6.48
N ASP A 91 -15.76 18.85 -5.89
CA ASP A 91 -16.59 19.93 -6.44
C ASP A 91 -16.10 20.35 -7.83
N VAL A 92 -14.79 20.44 -8.02
CA VAL A 92 -14.17 20.82 -9.29
C VAL A 92 -14.39 19.73 -10.33
N LEU A 93 -14.18 18.47 -9.96
CA LEU A 93 -14.41 17.31 -10.83
C LEU A 93 -15.88 17.20 -11.24
N GLN A 94 -16.81 17.35 -10.30
CA GLN A 94 -18.24 17.32 -10.58
C GLN A 94 -18.66 18.47 -11.50
N SER A 95 -18.14 19.69 -11.29
CA SER A 95 -18.40 20.82 -12.19
C SER A 95 -17.93 20.54 -13.62
N ILE A 96 -16.76 19.92 -13.79
CA ILE A 96 -16.20 19.59 -15.11
C ILE A 96 -17.06 18.54 -15.82
N VAL A 97 -17.42 17.43 -15.16
CA VAL A 97 -18.14 16.33 -15.82
C VAL A 97 -19.63 16.63 -16.02
N SER A 98 -20.17 17.57 -15.25
CA SER A 98 -21.56 18.03 -15.37
C SER A 98 -21.77 18.97 -16.55
N ASP A 99 -20.71 19.64 -17.03
CA ASP A 99 -20.76 20.49 -18.22
C ASP A 99 -21.26 19.67 -19.44
N PRO A 100 -22.33 20.10 -20.14
CA PRO A 100 -22.80 19.43 -21.36
C PRO A 100 -21.70 19.26 -22.41
N ASP A 101 -20.77 20.22 -22.52
CA ASP A 101 -19.68 20.21 -23.48
C ASP A 101 -18.60 19.18 -23.13
N PHE A 102 -18.62 18.64 -21.90
CA PHE A 102 -17.76 17.54 -21.51
C PHE A 102 -17.97 16.31 -22.41
N LEU A 103 -19.20 16.01 -22.82
CA LEU A 103 -19.48 14.93 -23.76
C LEU A 103 -19.73 15.44 -25.18
N ASN A 104 -20.39 16.59 -25.35
CA ASN A 104 -20.78 17.08 -26.67
C ASN A 104 -19.58 17.46 -27.55
N GLU A 105 -18.53 18.04 -26.97
CA GLU A 105 -17.32 18.41 -27.69
C GLU A 105 -16.24 17.30 -27.64
N SER A 106 -16.59 16.10 -27.17
CA SER A 106 -15.62 15.01 -27.06
C SER A 106 -15.29 14.40 -28.43
N PRO A 107 -13.99 14.21 -28.76
CA PRO A 107 -13.61 13.42 -29.92
C PRO A 107 -14.20 12.01 -29.86
N ALA A 108 -14.59 11.45 -31.01
CA ALA A 108 -15.27 10.15 -31.07
C ALA A 108 -14.46 9.02 -30.38
N ASN A 109 -13.13 9.06 -30.49
CA ASN A 109 -12.23 8.10 -29.86
C ASN A 109 -12.06 8.28 -28.34
N GLN A 110 -12.53 9.39 -27.76
CA GLN A 110 -12.46 9.68 -26.32
C GLN A 110 -13.82 9.69 -25.63
N ARG A 111 -14.91 9.61 -26.40
CA ARG A 111 -16.27 9.69 -25.86
C ARG A 111 -16.55 8.60 -24.83
N ALA A 112 -16.11 7.37 -25.07
CA ALA A 112 -16.29 6.25 -24.14
C ALA A 112 -15.58 6.50 -22.79
N VAL A 113 -14.32 6.94 -22.83
CA VAL A 113 -13.53 7.27 -21.62
C VAL A 113 -14.19 8.41 -20.84
N ARG A 114 -14.65 9.46 -21.52
CA ARG A 114 -15.34 10.57 -20.85
C ARG A 114 -16.68 10.13 -20.25
N THR A 115 -17.45 9.28 -20.93
CA THR A 115 -18.68 8.72 -20.36
C THR A 115 -18.37 7.94 -19.07
N SER A 116 -17.37 7.04 -19.10
CA SER A 116 -16.89 6.29 -17.93
C SER A 116 -16.51 7.22 -16.76
N ILE A 117 -15.69 8.24 -17.03
CA ILE A 117 -15.27 9.22 -16.03
C ILE A 117 -16.48 9.98 -15.45
N LYS A 118 -17.42 10.39 -16.29
CA LYS A 118 -18.63 11.10 -15.83
C LYS A 118 -19.47 10.22 -14.91
N GLU A 119 -19.72 8.96 -15.31
CA GLU A 119 -20.47 8.01 -14.51
C GLU A 119 -19.77 7.69 -13.18
N PHE A 120 -18.44 7.58 -13.20
CA PHE A 120 -17.63 7.34 -12.02
C PHE A 120 -17.67 8.51 -11.02
N VAL A 121 -17.43 9.75 -11.50
CA VAL A 121 -17.40 10.96 -10.66
C VAL A 121 -18.78 11.33 -10.12
N LEU A 122 -19.84 11.09 -10.90
CA LEU A 122 -21.23 11.36 -10.48
C LEU A 122 -21.89 10.20 -9.72
N ASN A 123 -21.14 9.13 -9.43
CA ASN A 123 -21.66 8.01 -8.66
C ASN A 123 -22.01 8.48 -7.24
N LEU A 124 -23.23 8.18 -6.78
CA LEU A 124 -23.71 8.59 -5.45
C LEU A 124 -22.84 8.04 -4.30
N ASN A 125 -22.17 6.91 -4.52
CA ASN A 125 -21.29 6.27 -3.55
C ASN A 125 -19.82 6.69 -3.71
N TRP A 126 -19.47 7.58 -4.66
CA TRP A 126 -18.09 7.92 -4.99
C TRP A 126 -17.26 8.30 -3.75
N LYS A 127 -17.80 9.21 -2.94
CA LYS A 127 -17.15 9.66 -1.69
C LYS A 127 -17.02 8.53 -0.66
N LEU A 128 -18.09 7.78 -0.41
CA LEU A 128 -18.08 6.67 0.54
C LEU A 128 -17.07 5.59 0.15
N THR A 129 -16.98 5.28 -1.14
CA THR A 129 -16.02 4.30 -1.67
C THR A 129 -14.58 4.78 -1.51
N LEU A 130 -14.30 6.05 -1.77
CA LEU A 130 -12.98 6.66 -1.53
C LEU A 130 -12.63 6.70 -0.04
N GLU A 131 -13.57 7.07 0.83
CA GLU A 131 -13.38 7.10 2.28
C GLU A 131 -13.07 5.70 2.83
N LYS A 132 -13.83 4.67 2.42
CA LYS A 132 -13.54 3.27 2.76
C LYS A 132 -12.12 2.89 2.34
N ALA A 133 -11.75 3.17 1.08
CA ALA A 133 -10.43 2.85 0.56
C ALA A 133 -9.29 3.55 1.32
N ILE A 134 -9.45 4.84 1.63
CA ILE A 134 -8.48 5.61 2.41
C ILE A 134 -8.37 5.03 3.83
N THR A 135 -9.48 4.66 4.46
CA THR A 135 -9.47 4.09 5.82
C THR A 135 -8.75 2.75 5.86
N ILE A 136 -8.91 1.91 4.84
CA ILE A 136 -8.19 0.62 4.72
C ILE A 136 -6.68 0.84 4.53
N LEU A 137 -6.28 1.81 3.72
CA LEU A 137 -4.87 2.05 3.41
C LEU A 137 -4.12 2.86 4.49
N THR A 138 -4.82 3.62 5.32
CA THR A 138 -4.20 4.53 6.30
C THR A 138 -3.30 3.80 7.32
N PRO A 139 -3.71 2.69 7.96
CA PRO A 139 -2.82 1.98 8.89
C PRO A 139 -1.51 1.52 8.24
N ILE A 140 -1.59 1.07 6.98
CA ILE A 140 -0.43 0.65 6.19
C ILE A 140 0.48 1.85 5.90
N GLU A 141 -0.10 2.96 5.45
CA GLU A 141 0.62 4.19 5.15
C GLU A 141 1.37 4.72 6.38
N LEU A 142 0.75 4.72 7.56
CA LEU A 142 1.37 5.17 8.81
C LEU A 142 2.61 4.35 9.18
N ILE A 143 2.54 3.02 9.05
CA ILE A 143 3.70 2.15 9.28
C ILE A 143 4.79 2.38 8.24
N LEU A 144 4.43 2.52 6.96
CA LEU A 144 5.42 2.82 5.92
C LEU A 144 6.14 4.14 6.20
N TYR A 145 5.41 5.20 6.55
CA TYR A 145 6.02 6.49 6.89
C TYR A 145 6.92 6.39 8.12
N LYS A 146 6.51 5.65 9.14
CA LYS A 146 7.29 5.48 10.37
C LYS A 146 8.66 4.84 10.12
N PHE A 147 8.73 3.85 9.24
CA PHE A 147 9.98 3.14 8.93
C PHE A 147 10.61 3.57 7.59
N GLN A 148 10.19 4.71 7.03
CA GLN A 148 10.74 5.23 5.78
C GLN A 148 12.13 5.84 5.95
N ASP A 149 12.43 6.38 7.14
CA ASP A 149 13.73 6.94 7.48
C ASP A 149 14.42 6.13 8.58
N ASP A 150 15.73 6.33 8.73
CA ASP A 150 16.56 5.59 9.69
C ASP A 150 16.39 6.10 11.14
N ARG A 151 15.34 6.88 11.45
CA ARG A 151 15.12 7.43 12.80
C ARG A 151 14.39 6.46 13.70
N ALA A 152 13.54 5.59 13.14
CA ALA A 152 12.83 4.60 13.92
C ALA A 152 13.80 3.47 14.33
N PRO A 153 13.96 3.19 15.63
CA PRO A 153 14.83 2.12 16.08
C PRO A 153 14.27 0.77 15.66
N ILE A 154 15.13 -0.16 15.28
CA ILE A 154 14.77 -1.51 14.84
C ILE A 154 13.95 -2.30 15.89
N SER A 155 14.07 -1.95 17.17
CA SER A 155 13.25 -2.50 18.25
C SER A 155 11.76 -2.20 18.08
N GLU A 156 11.38 -1.10 17.42
CA GLU A 156 9.98 -0.73 17.19
C GLU A 156 9.29 -1.58 16.14
N VAL A 157 10.05 -2.23 15.24
CA VAL A 157 9.48 -3.03 14.14
C VAL A 157 8.60 -4.16 14.68
N TYR A 158 9.04 -4.88 15.71
CA TYR A 158 8.25 -5.96 16.33
C TYR A 158 6.99 -5.45 17.04
N PHE A 159 7.06 -4.24 17.62
CA PHE A 159 5.94 -3.64 18.33
C PHE A 159 4.85 -3.19 17.37
N GLU A 160 5.21 -2.34 16.41
CA GLU A 160 4.30 -1.80 15.38
C GLU A 160 3.68 -2.91 14.55
N SER A 161 4.45 -3.98 14.39
CA SER A 161 4.01 -5.22 13.79
C SER A 161 2.74 -5.80 14.38
N LYS A 162 2.73 -5.99 15.69
CA LYS A 162 1.53 -6.48 16.36
C LYS A 162 0.40 -5.45 16.37
N HIS A 163 0.74 -4.16 16.44
CA HIS A 163 -0.26 -3.10 16.51
C HIS A 163 -1.06 -2.95 15.23
N LEU A 164 -0.44 -3.10 14.05
CA LEU A 164 -1.20 -3.01 12.80
C LEU A 164 -2.32 -4.04 12.69
N LEU A 165 -2.10 -5.27 13.18
CA LEU A 165 -3.12 -6.31 13.18
C LEU A 165 -4.35 -5.87 13.98
N THR A 166 -4.14 -5.16 15.09
CA THR A 166 -5.23 -4.60 15.91
C THR A 166 -5.79 -3.30 15.32
N ASP A 167 -4.99 -2.51 14.61
CA ASP A 167 -5.47 -1.29 13.94
C ASP A 167 -6.52 -1.62 12.88
N PHE A 168 -6.37 -2.75 12.19
CA PHE A 168 -7.38 -3.23 11.24
C PHE A 168 -8.70 -3.65 11.88
N ASP A 169 -8.72 -4.03 13.16
CA ASP A 169 -9.98 -4.29 13.87
C ASP A 169 -10.81 -3.02 14.06
N ALA A 170 -10.16 -1.86 14.07
CA ALA A 170 -10.80 -0.56 14.20
C ALA A 170 -11.16 0.09 12.85
N VAL A 171 -10.78 -0.52 11.72
CA VAL A 171 -11.06 0.02 10.38
C VAL A 171 -12.54 -0.14 10.04
N PHE A 172 -13.23 0.98 9.91
CA PHE A 172 -14.63 1.02 9.49
C PHE A 172 -14.78 0.59 8.02
N GLY A 173 -15.81 -0.22 7.74
CA GLY A 173 -16.21 -0.59 6.37
C GLY A 173 -15.55 -1.87 5.82
N LEU A 174 -14.66 -2.52 6.58
CA LEU A 174 -14.19 -3.88 6.27
C LEU A 174 -15.27 -4.91 6.61
N SER A 175 -15.58 -5.78 5.66
CA SER A 175 -16.30 -7.02 5.93
C SER A 175 -15.40 -8.01 6.68
N THR A 176 -16.01 -9.04 7.29
CA THR A 176 -15.27 -10.11 7.99
C THR A 176 -14.24 -10.78 7.07
N VAL A 177 -14.61 -11.05 5.82
CA VAL A 177 -13.73 -11.70 4.83
C VAL A 177 -12.57 -10.78 4.44
N GLU A 178 -12.83 -9.49 4.22
CA GLU A 178 -11.80 -8.49 3.93
C GLU A 178 -10.80 -8.35 5.10
N LEU A 179 -11.30 -8.31 6.34
CA LEU A 179 -10.49 -8.22 7.56
C LEU A 179 -9.60 -9.46 7.76
N GLU A 180 -10.17 -10.66 7.63
CA GLU A 180 -9.44 -11.91 7.71
C GLU A 180 -8.34 -12.00 6.65
N TYR A 181 -8.65 -11.58 5.43
CA TYR A 181 -7.68 -11.55 4.34
C TYR A 181 -6.52 -10.59 4.62
N ILE A 182 -6.80 -9.34 5.04
CA ILE A 182 -5.75 -8.38 5.38
C ILE A 182 -4.87 -8.93 6.51
N LYS A 183 -5.48 -9.42 7.59
CA LYS A 183 -4.73 -9.98 8.72
C LYS A 183 -3.84 -11.14 8.31
N LYS A 184 -4.31 -11.99 7.40
CA LYS A 184 -3.52 -13.08 6.82
C LYS A 184 -2.32 -12.54 6.05
N VAL A 185 -2.54 -11.64 5.08
CA VAL A 185 -1.46 -11.07 4.24
C VAL A 185 -0.42 -10.35 5.10
N VAL A 186 -0.89 -9.57 6.07
CA VAL A 186 -0.05 -8.81 7.00
C VAL A 186 0.78 -9.77 7.87
N THR A 187 0.18 -10.85 8.37
CA THR A 187 0.90 -11.90 9.12
C THR A 187 1.96 -12.59 8.29
N GLU A 188 1.64 -13.00 7.05
CA GLU A 188 2.58 -13.64 6.14
C GLU A 188 3.77 -12.73 5.81
N ARG A 189 3.49 -11.45 5.51
CA ARG A 189 4.55 -10.45 5.29
C ARG A 189 5.39 -10.23 6.55
N TRP A 190 4.78 -10.26 7.73
CA TRP A 190 5.54 -10.14 8.96
C TRP A 190 6.49 -11.29 9.21
N GLN A 191 6.02 -12.51 9.01
CA GLN A 191 6.86 -13.70 9.15
C GLN A 191 8.03 -13.69 8.17
N TYR A 192 7.85 -13.09 6.98
CA TYR A 192 8.92 -12.92 6.00
C TYR A 192 9.95 -11.85 6.41
N VAL A 193 9.51 -10.71 6.96
CA VAL A 193 10.39 -9.56 7.28
C VAL A 193 11.08 -9.70 8.63
N LEU A 194 10.42 -10.27 9.64
CA LEU A 194 10.97 -10.37 10.99
C LEU A 194 12.06 -11.43 11.07
N SER A 195 13.30 -10.94 11.18
CA SER A 195 14.45 -11.74 11.60
C SER A 195 14.63 -11.76 13.12
N GLU A 196 15.48 -12.67 13.59
CA GLU A 196 15.97 -12.73 14.97
C GLU A 196 16.51 -11.40 15.49
N ALA A 197 17.09 -10.56 14.61
CA ALA A 197 17.63 -9.24 14.97
C ALA A 197 16.54 -8.29 15.50
N HIS A 198 15.33 -8.32 14.93
CA HIS A 198 14.21 -7.51 15.39
C HIS A 198 13.73 -7.99 16.76
N GLY A 199 13.62 -9.30 16.95
CA GLY A 199 13.27 -9.90 18.24
C GLY A 199 14.29 -9.55 19.31
N LEU A 200 15.58 -9.67 19.00
CA LEU A 200 16.66 -9.32 19.91
C LEU A 200 16.63 -7.83 20.27
N ALA A 201 16.48 -6.94 19.30
CA ALA A 201 16.40 -5.51 19.55
C ALA A 201 15.20 -5.13 20.41
N PHE A 202 14.03 -5.73 20.16
CA PHE A 202 12.84 -5.53 20.98
C PHE A 202 12.99 -6.09 22.41
N LEU A 203 13.71 -7.19 22.58
CA LEU A 203 14.01 -7.76 23.90
C LEU A 203 15.00 -6.89 24.70
N LEU A 204 16.02 -6.34 24.04
CA LEU A 204 17.08 -5.55 24.66
C LEU A 204 16.71 -4.08 24.89
N ASP A 205 15.68 -3.57 24.22
CA ASP A 205 15.22 -2.19 24.41
C ASP A 205 14.49 -2.06 25.76
N PRO A 206 14.97 -1.23 26.70
CA PRO A 206 14.37 -1.05 28.02
C PRO A 206 12.92 -0.54 27.99
N ARG A 207 12.47 0.06 26.87
CA ARG A 207 11.08 0.51 26.70
C ARG A 207 10.13 -0.67 26.52
N TYR A 208 10.63 -1.78 25.98
CA TYR A 208 9.81 -2.91 25.56
C TYR A 208 10.09 -4.18 26.36
N ILE A 209 11.35 -4.55 26.58
CA ILE A 209 11.79 -5.71 27.38
C ILE A 209 11.04 -6.99 26.96
N GLY A 210 10.84 -7.16 25.65
CA GLY A 210 10.12 -8.32 25.11
C GLY A 210 8.63 -8.39 25.48
N LYS A 211 8.00 -7.28 25.89
CA LYS A 211 6.57 -7.25 26.22
C LYS A 211 5.74 -7.84 25.09
N SER A 212 4.81 -8.73 25.41
CA SER A 212 3.94 -9.44 24.45
C SER A 212 4.64 -10.48 23.56
N MET A 213 5.93 -10.76 23.72
CA MET A 213 6.53 -11.96 23.11
C MET A 213 5.90 -13.21 23.71
N THR A 214 5.67 -14.23 22.88
CA THR A 214 5.32 -15.56 23.39
C THR A 214 6.50 -16.12 24.14
N ARG A 215 6.25 -17.00 25.12
CA ARG A 215 7.29 -17.63 25.92
C ARG A 215 8.31 -18.34 25.02
N ASP A 216 7.84 -19.18 24.11
CA ASP A 216 8.69 -19.97 23.22
C ASP A 216 9.58 -19.07 22.33
N TYR A 217 9.01 -18.01 21.77
CA TYR A 217 9.78 -17.07 20.94
C TYR A 217 10.80 -16.29 21.77
N ARG A 218 10.43 -15.90 23.00
CA ARG A 218 11.34 -15.20 23.90
C ARG A 218 12.53 -16.10 24.30
N GLU A 219 12.26 -17.35 24.67
CA GLU A 219 13.30 -18.33 24.99
C GLU A 219 14.25 -18.53 23.81
N GLN A 220 13.72 -18.66 22.58
CA GLN A 220 14.52 -18.75 21.36
C GLN A 220 15.44 -17.52 21.15
N ILE A 221 14.93 -16.30 21.37
CA ILE A 221 15.73 -15.08 21.22
C ILE A 221 16.76 -14.94 22.36
N GLU A 222 16.40 -15.30 23.59
CA GLU A 222 17.32 -15.31 24.73
C GLU A 222 18.48 -16.29 24.52
N GLU A 223 18.22 -17.47 23.94
CA GLU A 223 19.27 -18.42 23.56
C GLU A 223 20.30 -17.84 22.59
N LEU A 224 19.91 -16.90 21.72
CA LEU A 224 20.86 -16.23 20.83
C LEU A 224 21.86 -15.40 21.63
N ILE A 225 21.41 -14.70 22.68
CA ILE A 225 22.29 -13.91 23.56
C ILE A 225 23.32 -14.82 24.24
N PHE A 226 22.87 -15.94 24.80
CA PHE A 226 23.74 -16.85 25.54
C PHE A 226 24.67 -17.67 24.62
N ASN A 227 24.29 -17.89 23.37
CA ASN A 227 25.07 -18.65 22.40
C ASN A 227 25.95 -17.77 21.48
N PHE A 228 25.90 -16.44 21.61
CA PHE A 228 26.76 -15.52 20.86
C PHE A 228 28.12 -15.33 21.56
N PRO A 229 29.29 -15.47 20.90
CA PRO A 229 29.54 -15.82 19.50
C PRO A 229 30.04 -17.27 19.35
N ARG A 230 29.48 -18.24 20.09
CA ARG A 230 29.96 -19.63 20.00
C ARG A 230 29.80 -20.23 18.59
N ARG A 231 28.84 -19.75 17.79
CA ARG A 231 28.68 -20.11 16.36
C ARG A 231 29.67 -19.41 15.41
N THR A 232 30.32 -18.33 15.85
CA THR A 232 31.32 -17.60 15.06
C THR A 232 32.67 -18.34 15.06
N ARG A 233 33.03 -18.99 16.17
CA ARG A 233 34.26 -19.78 16.24
C ARG A 233 34.24 -21.04 15.37
N THR A 234 33.06 -21.58 15.05
CA THR A 234 32.95 -22.78 14.21
C THR A 234 33.33 -22.53 12.75
N TRP A 235 33.09 -21.34 12.17
CA TRP A 235 33.54 -21.03 10.81
C TRP A 235 35.04 -20.68 10.74
N GLU A 236 35.60 -20.09 11.80
CA GLU A 236 37.05 -19.84 11.93
C GLU A 236 37.83 -21.15 12.10
N LEU A 237 37.30 -22.09 12.88
CA LEU A 237 37.89 -23.42 13.08
C LEU A 237 37.76 -24.32 11.83
N MET A 238 36.72 -24.15 11.02
CA MET A 238 36.62 -24.82 9.72
C MET A 238 37.64 -24.27 8.70
N LYS A 239 38.02 -22.99 8.77
CA LYS A 239 39.09 -22.43 7.93
C LYS A 239 40.50 -22.78 8.41
N SER A 240 40.71 -23.01 9.72
CA SER A 240 42.02 -23.39 10.25
C SER A 240 42.32 -24.89 10.19
N GLY A 241 41.36 -25.70 9.74
CA GLY A 241 41.46 -27.17 9.68
C GLY A 241 41.98 -27.72 8.35
N ASP A 242 42.17 -26.88 7.34
CA ASP A 242 42.51 -27.29 5.95
C ASP A 242 43.98 -26.99 5.55
N GLU A 243 44.84 -26.66 6.52
CA GLU A 243 46.27 -26.38 6.29
C GLU A 243 47.23 -27.26 7.13
N ARG A 244 46.99 -28.58 7.24
CA ARG A 244 48.04 -29.52 7.68
C ARG A 244 48.07 -30.81 6.89
#